data_AF-A0A1W1EBT2-F1
#
_entry.id   AF-A0A1W1EBT2-F1
#
_cell.length_a   1.000
_cell.length_b   1.000
_cell.length_c   1.000
_cell.angle_alpha   90.00
_cell.angle_beta   90.00
_cell.angle_gamma   90.00
#
_symmetry.space_group_name_H-M   'P 1'
#
loop_
_entity.id
_entity.type
_entity.pdbx_description
1 polymer ?
#
loop_
_entity_poly.entity_id
_entity_poly.type
_entity_poly.pdbx_seq_one_letter_code
_entity_poly.pdbx_strand_id
1 'polypeptide(L)'
;MNILLINNNPVVSRIISLCMRDEVYNLEEVETLSSTNLNRYDILFVNDDSYDLQCKDKLEEMTFSKKVFLLSKEHSMETIEDFDEVINKPFLPSQISSLLEDFVDIDEEQNEELLNTPILNNSEIDKIKAILEEDANESLELELDEFEMRKTEVIKEHLEADGLEIVDEDDMAEILSKKATKKKSKKRKKRENHSFEETLIEAVKDMKVKKIRKLLKGAEITIKINFKESK
;
A
#
# COMPACT_ATOMS: atom_id res chain seq x y z
N MET A 1 3.41 -16.54 15.42
CA MET A 1 3.53 -17.81 16.16
C MET A 1 4.74 -18.60 15.66
N ASN A 2 5.50 -19.19 16.56
CA ASN A 2 6.66 -20.03 16.25
C ASN A 2 6.27 -21.50 16.35
N ILE A 3 6.43 -22.23 15.25
CA ILE A 3 6.01 -23.62 15.10
C ILE A 3 7.26 -24.45 14.85
N LEU A 4 7.44 -25.53 15.63
CA LEU A 4 8.50 -26.50 15.44
C LEU A 4 7.93 -27.76 14.77
N LEU A 5 8.57 -28.22 13.70
CA LEU A 5 8.24 -29.47 13.03
C LEU A 5 9.43 -30.42 13.09
N ILE A 6 9.28 -31.51 13.84
CA ILE A 6 10.25 -32.62 13.86
C ILE A 6 9.83 -33.64 12.81
N ASN A 7 10.54 -33.68 11.70
CA ASN A 7 10.13 -34.47 10.56
C ASN A 7 11.29 -34.84 9.63
N ASN A 8 11.21 -36.04 9.05
CA ASN A 8 12.11 -36.53 8.00
C ASN A 8 11.36 -36.85 6.69
N ASN A 9 10.03 -36.69 6.66
CA ASN A 9 9.22 -36.98 5.48
C ASN A 9 8.97 -35.70 4.65
N PRO A 10 9.49 -35.59 3.42
CA PRO A 10 9.35 -34.37 2.62
C PRO A 10 7.89 -34.03 2.26
N VAL A 11 7.00 -35.02 2.25
CA VAL A 11 5.57 -34.79 1.98
C VAL A 11 4.91 -34.04 3.14
N VAL A 12 5.23 -34.41 4.38
CA VAL A 12 4.70 -33.78 5.59
C VAL A 12 5.19 -32.34 5.67
N SER A 13 6.50 -32.13 5.48
CA SER A 13 7.11 -30.79 5.37
C SER A 13 6.36 -29.92 4.38
N ARG A 14 6.08 -30.46 3.19
CA ARG A 14 5.42 -29.72 2.13
C ARG A 14 3.96 -29.38 2.47
N ILE A 15 3.21 -30.31 3.05
CA ILE A 15 1.82 -30.07 3.46
C ILE A 15 1.77 -28.99 4.54
N ILE A 16 2.57 -29.12 5.59
CA ILE A 16 2.59 -28.16 6.69
C ILE A 16 3.03 -26.79 6.17
N SER A 17 4.13 -26.71 5.42
CA SER A 17 4.57 -25.45 4.78
C SER A 17 3.51 -24.80 3.89
N LEU A 18 2.64 -25.58 3.24
CA LEU A 18 1.56 -25.04 2.42
C LEU A 18 0.39 -24.48 3.24
N CYS A 19 0.17 -25.04 4.43
CA CYS A 19 -0.80 -24.56 5.41
C CYS A 19 -0.27 -23.32 6.15
N MET A 20 1.04 -23.25 6.38
CA MET A 20 1.73 -22.15 7.09
C MET A 20 2.19 -21.02 6.16
N ARG A 21 1.45 -20.71 5.09
CA ARG A 21 1.90 -19.73 4.09
C ARG A 21 1.70 -18.27 4.50
N ASP A 22 0.92 -18.02 5.55
CA ASP A 22 0.63 -16.67 6.02
C ASP A 22 1.82 -16.12 6.83
N GLU A 23 2.08 -14.81 6.71
CA GLU A 23 3.23 -14.12 7.32
C GLU A 23 3.24 -14.15 8.87
N VAL A 24 2.19 -14.70 9.48
CA VAL A 24 2.00 -14.79 10.93
C VAL A 24 2.70 -16.03 11.53
N TYR A 25 3.08 -17.01 10.70
CA TYR A 25 3.66 -18.28 11.14
C TYR A 25 5.14 -18.41 10.79
N ASN A 26 5.98 -18.66 11.79
CA ASN A 26 7.38 -19.03 11.60
C ASN A 26 7.52 -20.54 11.79
N LEU A 27 7.72 -21.28 10.70
CA LEU A 27 7.92 -22.72 10.72
C LEU A 27 9.43 -23.04 10.75
N GLU A 28 9.89 -23.71 11.81
CA GLU A 28 11.23 -24.30 11.91
C GLU A 28 11.13 -25.82 11.72
N GLU A 29 11.73 -26.35 10.66
CA GLU A 29 11.81 -27.79 10.40
C GLU A 29 13.16 -28.35 10.84
N VAL A 30 13.12 -29.45 11.60
CA VAL A 30 14.31 -30.07 12.17
C VAL A 30 14.18 -31.60 12.08
N GLU A 31 15.24 -32.28 11.63
CA GLU A 31 15.29 -33.75 11.61
C GLU A 31 15.60 -34.36 12.99
N THR A 32 16.33 -33.62 13.84
CA THR A 32 16.70 -34.04 15.21
C THR A 32 16.87 -32.82 16.11
N LEU A 33 16.34 -32.85 17.35
CA LEU A 33 16.34 -31.77 18.36
C LEU A 33 17.74 -31.29 18.85
N SER A 34 18.80 -31.55 18.09
CA SER A 34 20.16 -31.08 18.38
C SER A 34 20.47 -29.71 17.76
N SER A 35 19.59 -29.21 16.88
CA SER A 35 19.83 -28.02 16.06
C SER A 35 18.83 -26.88 16.27
N THR A 36 17.95 -26.98 17.27
CA THR A 36 16.90 -25.99 17.53
C THR A 36 17.46 -24.67 18.05
N ASN A 37 16.97 -23.56 17.50
CA ASN A 37 17.47 -22.21 17.82
C ASN A 37 16.73 -21.54 18.98
N LEU A 38 15.54 -22.04 19.36
CA LEU A 38 14.66 -21.46 20.38
C LEU A 38 14.33 -22.51 21.45
N ASN A 39 14.14 -22.07 22.69
CA ASN A 39 13.70 -22.93 23.80
C ASN A 39 12.18 -22.89 24.04
N ARG A 40 11.47 -22.04 23.29
CA ARG A 40 10.02 -21.83 23.41
C ARG A 40 9.38 -21.79 22.03
N TYR A 41 8.44 -22.69 21.81
CA TYR A 41 7.61 -22.76 20.60
C TYR A 41 6.14 -22.79 21.01
N ASP A 42 5.26 -22.28 20.16
CA ASP A 42 3.82 -22.26 20.43
C ASP A 42 3.22 -23.64 20.12
N ILE A 43 3.51 -24.15 18.92
CA ILE A 43 3.02 -25.44 18.45
C ILE A 43 4.20 -26.34 18.08
N LEU A 44 4.15 -27.58 18.53
CA LEU A 44 5.05 -28.63 18.10
C LEU A 44 4.32 -29.67 17.27
N PHE A 45 4.86 -30.00 16.11
CA PHE A 45 4.49 -31.16 15.32
C PHE A 45 5.60 -32.19 15.35
N VAL A 46 5.27 -33.43 15.74
CA VAL A 46 6.22 -34.54 15.76
C VAL A 46 5.76 -35.62 14.80
N ASN A 47 6.61 -35.92 13.83
CA ASN A 47 6.43 -37.03 12.93
C ASN A 47 6.83 -38.35 13.60
N ASP A 48 5.97 -39.36 13.52
CA ASP A 48 6.21 -40.66 14.16
C ASP A 48 7.49 -41.37 13.68
N ASP A 49 7.82 -41.26 12.40
CA ASP A 49 9.08 -41.80 11.85
C ASP A 49 10.33 -41.05 12.38
N SER A 50 10.13 -39.91 13.03
CA SER A 50 11.18 -39.01 13.53
C SER A 50 11.17 -38.90 15.06
N TYR A 51 10.30 -39.64 15.74
CA TYR A 51 10.24 -39.68 17.19
C TYR A 51 11.17 -40.77 17.73
N ASP A 52 12.23 -40.36 18.43
CA ASP A 52 13.13 -41.26 19.14
C ASP A 52 13.10 -41.02 20.66
N LEU A 53 13.69 -41.93 21.44
CA LEU A 53 13.75 -41.80 22.90
C LEU A 53 14.50 -40.54 23.36
N GLN A 54 15.45 -40.04 22.57
CA GLN A 54 16.23 -38.83 22.91
C GLN A 54 15.43 -37.55 22.66
N CYS A 55 14.44 -37.62 21.76
CA CYS A 55 13.50 -36.54 21.54
C CYS A 55 12.61 -36.34 22.76
N LYS A 56 12.24 -37.41 23.47
CA LYS A 56 11.42 -37.33 24.69
C LYS A 56 12.10 -36.52 25.79
N ASP A 57 13.36 -36.83 26.10
CA ASP A 57 14.11 -36.14 27.16
C ASP A 57 14.25 -34.64 26.88
N LYS A 58 14.54 -34.27 25.62
CA LYS A 58 14.64 -32.86 25.20
C LYS A 58 13.29 -32.16 25.12
N LEU A 59 12.22 -32.91 24.86
CA LEU A 59 10.86 -32.38 24.83
C LEU A 59 10.37 -31.97 26.22
N GLU A 60 10.89 -32.60 27.27
CA GLU A 60 10.64 -32.21 28.67
C GLU A 60 11.38 -30.93 29.06
N GLU A 61 12.54 -30.65 28.45
CA GLU A 61 13.32 -29.43 28.71
C GLU A 61 12.74 -28.19 28.00
N MET A 62 11.91 -28.38 26.98
CA MET A 62 11.33 -27.32 26.17
C MET A 62 9.88 -27.02 26.56
N THR A 63 9.50 -25.75 26.45
CA THR A 63 8.10 -25.33 26.71
C THR A 63 7.32 -25.18 25.41
N PHE A 64 6.19 -25.87 25.32
CA PHE A 64 5.26 -25.82 24.20
C PHE A 64 3.85 -25.51 24.70
N SER A 65 3.07 -24.75 23.93
CA SER A 65 1.67 -24.48 24.25
C SER A 65 0.75 -25.60 23.77
N LYS A 66 1.07 -26.24 22.63
CA LYS A 66 0.36 -27.42 22.12
C LYS A 66 1.32 -28.40 21.44
N LYS A 67 1.20 -29.68 21.75
CA LYS A 67 1.98 -30.78 21.16
C LYS A 67 1.08 -31.64 20.29
N VAL A 68 1.45 -31.78 19.02
CA VAL A 68 0.72 -32.54 18.01
C VAL A 68 1.58 -33.70 17.49
N PHE A 69 1.01 -34.90 17.50
CA PHE A 69 1.67 -36.12 17.01
C PHE A 69 1.10 -36.56 15.67
N LEU A 70 1.96 -36.81 14.68
CA LEU A 70 1.57 -37.26 13.34
C LEU A 70 1.81 -38.78 13.21
N LEU A 71 0.75 -39.56 13.35
CA LEU A 71 0.79 -41.02 13.41
C LEU A 71 0.71 -41.66 12.02
N SER A 72 1.70 -42.48 11.62
CA SER A 72 1.64 -43.31 10.41
C SER A 72 1.26 -44.76 10.67
N LYS A 73 1.57 -45.29 11.86
CA LYS A 73 1.29 -46.66 12.31
C LYS A 73 0.88 -46.63 13.78
N GLU A 74 0.17 -47.65 14.26
CA GLU A 74 -0.12 -47.78 15.70
C GLU A 74 1.18 -47.83 16.50
N HIS A 75 1.51 -46.73 17.18
CA HIS A 75 2.57 -46.65 18.18
C HIS A 75 1.98 -46.91 19.57
N SER A 76 2.84 -47.23 20.52
CA SER A 76 2.48 -47.51 21.91
C SER A 76 1.67 -46.38 22.54
N MET A 77 0.62 -46.70 23.32
CA MET A 77 -0.19 -45.71 24.04
C MET A 77 0.64 -44.75 24.91
N GLU A 78 1.75 -45.22 25.48
CA GLU A 78 2.63 -44.42 26.34
C GLU A 78 3.25 -43.20 25.63
N THR A 79 3.48 -43.28 24.32
CA THR A 79 4.03 -42.13 23.56
C THR A 79 2.95 -41.15 23.14
N ILE A 80 1.68 -41.51 23.31
CA ILE A 80 0.53 -40.71 22.89
C ILE A 80 0.03 -39.83 24.04
N GLU A 81 0.23 -40.26 25.29
CA GLU A 81 -0.15 -39.49 26.49
C GLU A 81 0.62 -38.17 26.64
N ASP A 82 1.82 -38.07 26.06
CA ASP A 82 2.66 -36.88 26.11
C ASP A 82 2.25 -35.77 25.11
N PHE A 83 1.22 -36.01 24.29
CA PHE A 83 0.76 -35.11 23.23
C PHE A 83 -0.71 -34.69 23.45
N ASP A 84 -0.98 -33.41 23.19
CA ASP A 84 -2.32 -32.84 23.31
C ASP A 84 -3.24 -33.33 22.19
N GLU A 85 -2.69 -33.50 20.98
CA GLU A 85 -3.45 -33.96 19.82
C GLU A 85 -2.71 -34.96 18.93
N VAL A 86 -3.47 -35.83 18.27
CA VAL A 86 -2.96 -36.91 17.44
C VAL A 86 -3.65 -36.89 16.09
N ILE A 87 -2.86 -36.80 15.02
CA ILE A 87 -3.32 -36.79 13.64
C ILE A 87 -2.87 -38.07 12.96
N ASN A 88 -3.83 -38.84 12.45
CA ASN A 88 -3.54 -40.05 11.68
C ASN A 88 -3.23 -39.71 10.21
N LYS A 89 -2.17 -40.29 9.67
CA LYS A 89 -1.88 -40.28 8.23
C LYS A 89 -2.73 -41.32 7.51
N PRO A 90 -3.24 -41.02 6.30
CA PRO A 90 -3.09 -39.77 5.55
C PRO A 90 -4.00 -38.67 6.12
N PHE A 91 -3.44 -37.47 6.31
CA PHE A 91 -4.18 -36.31 6.78
C PHE A 91 -4.35 -35.25 5.69
N LEU A 92 -5.43 -34.50 5.80
CA LEU A 92 -5.78 -33.42 4.88
C LEU A 92 -5.18 -32.09 5.37
N PRO A 93 -4.85 -31.16 4.47
CA PRO A 93 -4.44 -29.80 4.85
C PRO A 93 -5.44 -29.10 5.76
N SER A 94 -6.75 -29.37 5.57
CA SER A 94 -7.82 -28.81 6.39
C SER A 94 -7.73 -29.21 7.87
N GLN A 95 -7.17 -30.39 8.17
CA GLN A 95 -7.01 -30.82 9.56
C GLN A 95 -5.91 -30.02 10.25
N ILE A 96 -4.84 -29.68 9.53
CA ILE A 96 -3.77 -28.84 10.08
C ILE A 96 -4.24 -27.39 10.23
N SER A 97 -5.01 -26.87 9.26
CA SER A 97 -5.52 -25.50 9.35
C SER A 97 -6.51 -25.32 10.50
N SER A 98 -7.43 -26.26 10.73
CA SER A 98 -8.36 -26.17 11.86
C SER A 98 -7.65 -26.15 13.22
N LEU A 99 -6.59 -26.95 13.38
CA LEU A 99 -5.80 -26.94 14.63
C LEU A 99 -5.08 -25.62 14.90
N LEU A 100 -4.74 -24.91 13.82
CA LEU A 100 -4.13 -23.60 13.91
C LEU A 100 -5.16 -22.53 14.20
N GLU A 101 -6.32 -22.59 13.54
CA GLU A 101 -7.46 -21.69 13.78
C GLU A 101 -7.89 -21.78 15.25
N ASP A 102 -8.04 -22.99 15.79
CA ASP A 102 -8.34 -23.20 17.22
C ASP A 102 -7.32 -22.51 18.14
N PHE A 103 -6.05 -22.42 17.74
CA PHE A 103 -5.01 -21.77 18.54
C PHE A 103 -5.08 -20.24 18.44
N VAL A 104 -5.36 -19.71 17.25
CA VAL A 104 -5.56 -18.27 17.05
C VAL A 104 -6.76 -17.79 17.87
N ASP A 105 -7.84 -18.57 17.89
CA ASP A 105 -9.05 -18.24 18.67
C ASP A 105 -8.78 -18.28 20.19
N ILE A 106 -7.94 -19.21 20.67
CA ILE A 106 -7.52 -19.26 22.09
C ILE A 106 -6.64 -18.06 22.45
N ASP A 107 -5.73 -17.65 21.56
CA ASP A 107 -4.93 -16.43 21.74
C ASP A 107 -5.80 -15.17 21.68
N GLU A 108 -6.90 -15.15 20.92
CA GLU A 108 -7.86 -14.03 20.91
C GLU A 108 -8.69 -13.99 22.21
N GLU A 109 -9.20 -15.12 22.70
CA GLU A 109 -9.93 -15.19 23.98
C GLU A 109 -9.02 -14.88 25.19
N GLN A 110 -7.74 -15.28 25.18
CA GLN A 110 -6.78 -14.93 26.23
C GLN A 110 -6.17 -13.52 26.06
N ASN A 111 -6.15 -12.97 24.85
CA ASN A 111 -5.75 -11.57 24.64
C ASN A 111 -6.81 -10.58 25.12
N GLU A 112 -8.10 -10.94 25.25
CA GLU A 112 -9.06 -10.01 25.85
C GLU A 112 -8.72 -9.67 27.32
N GLU A 113 -8.04 -10.55 28.06
CA GLU A 113 -7.58 -10.25 29.44
C GLU A 113 -6.21 -9.55 29.50
N LEU A 114 -5.36 -9.66 28.47
CA LEU A 114 -4.02 -9.06 28.45
C LEU A 114 -3.89 -7.81 27.55
N LEU A 115 -4.89 -7.50 26.72
CA LEU A 115 -5.01 -6.23 26.00
C LEU A 115 -5.76 -5.16 26.80
N ASN A 116 -5.49 -5.05 28.10
CA ASN A 116 -5.65 -3.79 28.83
C ASN A 116 -4.57 -2.77 28.41
N THR A 117 -4.29 -2.65 27.12
CA THR A 117 -3.75 -1.40 26.59
C THR A 117 -4.85 -0.38 26.76
N PRO A 118 -4.63 0.76 27.46
CA PRO A 118 -5.65 1.79 27.57
C PRO A 118 -5.99 2.26 26.16
N ILE A 119 -7.15 1.82 25.65
CA ILE A 119 -7.71 2.36 24.43
C ILE A 119 -7.84 3.85 24.67
N LEU A 120 -7.16 4.63 23.83
CA LEU A 120 -7.12 6.09 23.97
C LEU A 120 -8.54 6.63 24.07
N ASN A 121 -8.84 7.32 25.16
CA ASN A 121 -10.13 7.96 25.32
C ASN A 121 -10.24 9.14 24.34
N ASN A 122 -11.46 9.55 23.98
CA ASN A 122 -11.68 10.67 23.04
C ASN A 122 -10.91 11.95 23.44
N SER A 123 -10.74 12.19 24.74
CA SER A 123 -9.96 13.34 25.26
C SER A 123 -8.45 13.22 25.08
N GLU A 124 -7.91 12.01 25.00
CA GLU A 124 -6.49 11.75 24.71
C GLU A 124 -6.25 11.84 23.20
N ILE A 125 -7.20 11.36 22.39
CA ILE A 125 -7.19 11.52 20.93
C ILE A 125 -7.18 13.01 20.55
N ASP A 126 -7.98 13.84 21.22
CA ASP A 126 -8.03 15.28 20.97
C ASP A 126 -6.70 15.99 21.33
N LYS A 127 -6.01 15.54 22.39
CA LYS A 127 -4.67 16.07 22.74
C LYS A 127 -3.62 15.68 21.70
N ILE A 128 -3.66 14.44 21.22
CA ILE A 128 -2.74 13.96 20.17
C ILE A 128 -2.96 14.76 18.88
N LYS A 129 -4.22 15.03 18.50
CA LYS A 129 -4.54 15.89 17.35
C LYS A 129 -3.96 17.30 17.50
N ALA A 130 -4.11 17.92 18.67
CA ALA A 130 -3.59 19.26 18.90
C ALA A 130 -2.06 19.33 18.76
N ILE A 131 -1.33 18.34 19.26
CA ILE A 131 0.14 18.28 19.15
C ILE A 131 0.58 18.08 17.69
N LEU A 132 -0.09 17.17 16.96
CA LEU A 132 0.23 16.90 15.56
C LEU A 132 -0.07 18.10 14.65
N GLU A 133 -1.13 18.86 14.92
CA GLU A 133 -1.47 20.07 14.18
C GLU A 133 -0.45 21.20 14.41
N GLU A 134 0.17 21.27 15.59
CA GLU A 134 1.17 22.28 15.94
C GLU A 134 2.55 21.97 15.34
N ASP A 135 2.97 20.69 15.32
CA ASP A 135 4.27 20.26 14.75
C ASP A 135 4.26 20.15 13.22
N ALA A 136 3.11 19.87 12.59
CA ALA A 136 3.04 19.65 11.15
C ALA A 136 3.05 20.95 10.32
N ASN A 137 2.65 22.08 10.89
CA ASN A 137 2.50 23.31 10.12
C ASN A 137 3.84 24.05 9.89
N GLU A 138 4.75 24.06 10.86
CA GLU A 138 5.99 24.85 10.73
C GLU A 138 7.10 24.16 9.91
N SER A 139 7.21 22.83 9.95
CA SER A 139 8.30 22.12 9.21
C SER A 139 7.97 21.83 7.74
N LEU A 140 6.71 21.61 7.39
CA LEU A 140 6.32 21.20 6.03
C LEU A 140 6.20 22.38 5.06
N GLU A 141 5.76 23.55 5.52
CA GLU A 141 5.68 24.75 4.66
C GLU A 141 7.08 25.22 4.23
N LEU A 142 8.06 25.19 5.13
CA LEU A 142 9.44 25.59 4.82
C LEU A 142 10.14 24.67 3.81
N GLU A 143 9.89 23.36 3.86
CA GLU A 143 10.48 22.39 2.94
C GLU A 143 9.85 22.46 1.54
N LEU A 144 8.55 22.78 1.47
CA LEU A 144 7.83 22.94 0.20
C LEU A 144 8.26 24.20 -0.55
N ASP A 145 8.38 25.33 0.17
CA ASP A 145 8.84 26.60 -0.41
C ASP A 145 10.27 26.50 -0.97
N GLU A 146 11.17 25.81 -0.27
CA GLU A 146 12.55 25.60 -0.75
C GLU A 146 12.60 24.74 -2.02
N PHE A 147 11.76 23.71 -2.10
CA PHE A 147 11.67 22.84 -3.27
C PHE A 147 11.11 23.58 -4.50
N GLU A 148 10.10 24.44 -4.30
CA GLU A 148 9.53 25.27 -5.37
C GLU A 148 10.52 26.31 -5.89
N MET A 149 11.30 26.95 -4.99
CA MET A 149 12.39 27.85 -5.40
C MET A 149 13.44 27.14 -6.26
N ARG A 150 13.88 25.93 -5.88
CA ARG A 150 14.84 25.16 -6.70
C ARG A 150 14.28 24.81 -8.07
N LYS A 151 13.00 24.45 -8.16
CA LYS A 151 12.36 24.11 -9.44
C LYS A 151 12.29 25.32 -10.37
N THR A 152 11.93 26.50 -9.84
CA THR A 152 11.87 27.73 -10.63
C THR A 152 13.25 28.19 -11.09
N GLU A 153 14.29 28.02 -10.28
CA GLU A 153 15.67 28.33 -10.63
C GLU A 153 16.18 27.45 -11.78
N VAL A 154 15.94 26.13 -11.73
CA VAL A 154 16.29 25.20 -12.82
C VAL A 154 15.56 25.56 -14.12
N ILE A 155 14.29 25.92 -14.03
CA ILE A 155 13.51 26.35 -15.20
C ILE A 155 14.07 27.65 -15.78
N LYS A 156 14.45 28.60 -14.92
CA LYS A 156 15.05 29.87 -15.33
C LYS A 156 16.39 29.66 -16.05
N GLU A 157 17.28 28.85 -15.48
CA GLU A 157 18.57 28.52 -16.10
C GLU A 157 18.40 27.86 -17.48
N HIS A 158 17.44 26.92 -17.60
CA HIS A 158 17.16 26.26 -18.87
C HIS A 158 16.60 27.23 -19.93
N LEU A 159 15.70 28.12 -19.54
CA LEU A 159 15.15 29.14 -20.43
C LEU A 159 16.22 30.14 -20.88
N GLU A 160 17.11 30.56 -19.97
CA GLU A 160 18.24 31.44 -20.30
C GLU A 160 19.22 30.77 -21.29
N ALA A 161 19.48 29.46 -21.13
CA ALA A 161 20.29 28.69 -22.06
C ALA A 161 19.67 28.59 -23.47
N ASP A 162 18.34 28.50 -23.55
CA ASP A 162 17.58 28.54 -24.80
C ASP A 162 17.41 29.98 -25.35
N GLY A 163 17.95 30.98 -24.66
CA GLY A 163 17.88 32.40 -25.04
C GLY A 163 16.51 33.05 -24.80
N LEU A 164 15.69 32.47 -23.93
CA LEU A 164 14.41 33.01 -23.47
C LEU A 164 14.56 33.60 -22.06
N GLU A 165 14.14 34.85 -21.91
CA GLU A 165 14.09 35.53 -20.61
C GLU A 165 12.65 35.53 -20.11
N ILE A 166 12.44 35.18 -18.83
CA ILE A 166 11.15 35.36 -18.16
C ILE A 166 11.03 36.85 -17.84
N VAL A 167 10.04 37.50 -18.44
CA VAL A 167 9.79 38.94 -18.29
C VAL A 167 8.39 39.13 -17.73
N ASP A 168 8.24 40.03 -16.77
CA ASP A 168 6.94 40.38 -16.19
C ASP A 168 6.01 41.02 -17.22
N GLU A 169 4.70 40.94 -17.00
CA GLU A 169 3.70 41.42 -17.97
C GLU A 169 3.89 42.90 -18.33
N ASP A 170 4.26 43.73 -17.35
CA ASP A 170 4.52 45.16 -17.52
C ASP A 170 5.76 45.43 -18.40
N ASP A 171 6.84 44.69 -18.17
CA ASP A 171 8.07 44.79 -18.94
C ASP A 171 7.86 44.24 -20.37
N MET A 172 7.05 43.18 -20.53
CA MET A 172 6.66 42.66 -21.83
C MET A 172 5.82 43.69 -22.62
N ALA A 173 4.91 44.40 -21.95
CA ALA A 173 4.15 45.49 -22.55
C ALA A 173 5.07 46.67 -22.96
N GLU A 174 6.11 46.95 -22.18
CA GLU A 174 7.10 47.97 -22.50
C GLU A 174 7.98 47.57 -23.70
N ILE A 175 8.43 46.32 -23.77
CA ILE A 175 9.20 45.78 -24.91
C ILE A 175 8.35 45.79 -26.20
N LEU A 176 7.09 45.37 -26.12
CA LEU A 176 6.16 45.37 -27.25
C LEU A 176 5.81 46.79 -27.71
N SER A 177 5.64 47.74 -26.79
CA SER A 177 5.37 49.14 -27.12
C SER A 177 6.60 49.86 -27.70
N LYS A 178 7.81 49.57 -27.23
CA LYS A 178 9.08 50.05 -27.83
C LYS A 178 9.32 49.45 -29.23
N LYS A 179 8.94 48.19 -29.48
CA LYS A 179 8.99 47.60 -30.84
C LYS A 179 7.95 48.21 -31.78
N ALA A 180 6.77 48.54 -31.27
CA ALA A 180 5.71 49.19 -32.06
C ALA A 180 6.03 50.64 -32.46
N THR A 181 6.83 51.37 -31.67
CA THR A 181 7.15 52.78 -31.94
C THR A 181 8.19 52.99 -33.05
N LYS A 182 8.93 51.95 -33.49
CA LYS A 182 9.83 52.05 -34.66
C LYS A 182 9.17 51.73 -36.01
N LYS A 183 7.91 51.27 -36.05
CA LYS A 183 7.18 51.06 -37.30
C LYS A 183 5.75 51.60 -37.22
N LYS A 184 5.58 52.76 -37.87
CA LYS A 184 4.32 53.34 -38.34
C LYS A 184 3.51 54.13 -37.31
N SER A 185 3.75 55.44 -37.36
CA SER A 185 2.69 56.43 -37.42
C SER A 185 1.53 55.96 -38.34
N LYS A 186 0.39 55.59 -37.77
CA LYS A 186 -0.96 56.01 -38.22
C LYS A 186 -2.08 55.28 -37.47
N LYS A 187 -2.94 56.12 -36.89
CA LYS A 187 -4.39 55.95 -36.71
C LYS A 187 -4.88 55.20 -35.46
N ARG A 188 -5.28 56.03 -34.47
CA ARG A 188 -6.28 55.76 -33.42
C ARG A 188 -7.48 54.96 -33.98
N LYS A 189 -7.93 53.94 -33.24
CA LYS A 189 -9.37 53.66 -33.06
C LYS A 189 -9.64 52.92 -31.75
N LYS A 190 -10.76 53.32 -31.13
CA LYS A 190 -11.38 52.89 -29.88
C LYS A 190 -11.35 51.37 -29.68
N ARG A 191 -11.05 50.94 -28.45
CA ARG A 191 -11.39 49.60 -27.94
C ARG A 191 -12.91 49.58 -27.69
N GLU A 192 -13.63 48.75 -28.44
CA GLU A 192 -14.99 48.32 -28.09
C GLU A 192 -14.85 46.93 -27.48
N ASN A 193 -15.49 46.71 -26.32
CA ASN A 193 -15.51 45.44 -25.62
C ASN A 193 -16.38 44.46 -26.40
N HIS A 194 -15.78 43.74 -27.35
CA HIS A 194 -16.47 42.60 -27.96
C HIS A 194 -16.58 41.49 -26.92
N SER A 195 -17.80 40.96 -26.77
CA SER A 195 -18.04 39.81 -25.90
C SER A 195 -17.21 38.62 -26.40
N PHE A 196 -16.66 37.85 -25.47
CA PHE A 196 -15.83 36.67 -25.77
C PHE A 196 -16.47 35.76 -26.83
N GLU A 197 -17.80 35.66 -26.82
CA GLU A 197 -18.60 34.90 -27.78
C GLU A 197 -18.45 35.39 -29.22
N GLU A 198 -18.45 36.71 -29.47
CA GLU A 198 -18.27 37.26 -30.82
C GLU A 198 -16.87 36.98 -31.35
N THR A 199 -15.85 37.15 -30.49
CA THR A 199 -14.46 36.85 -30.86
C THR A 199 -14.22 35.36 -31.11
N LEU A 200 -14.91 34.49 -30.36
CA LEU A 200 -14.85 33.04 -30.54
C LEU A 200 -15.52 32.62 -31.85
N ILE A 201 -16.68 33.20 -32.18
CA ILE A 201 -17.39 32.94 -33.44
C ILE A 201 -16.55 33.39 -34.64
N GLU A 202 -15.90 34.55 -34.57
CA GLU A 202 -15.04 35.06 -35.64
C GLU A 202 -13.80 34.17 -35.83
N ALA A 203 -13.16 33.75 -34.74
CA ALA A 203 -12.04 32.82 -34.80
C ALA A 203 -12.41 31.44 -35.36
N VAL A 204 -13.59 30.91 -35.01
CA VAL A 204 -14.07 29.62 -35.51
C VAL A 204 -14.49 29.69 -36.98
N LYS A 205 -15.03 30.83 -37.45
CA LYS A 205 -15.36 31.05 -38.87
C LYS A 205 -14.14 31.00 -39.78
N ASP A 206 -13.02 31.54 -39.34
CA ASP A 206 -11.77 31.56 -40.10
C ASP A 206 -10.99 30.23 -40.07
N MET A 207 -11.44 29.25 -39.27
CA MET A 207 -10.81 27.94 -39.21
C MET A 207 -11.29 27.00 -40.32
N LYS A 208 -10.32 26.34 -40.97
CA LYS A 208 -10.60 25.24 -41.91
C LYS A 208 -11.29 24.08 -41.18
N VAL A 209 -12.33 23.51 -41.80
CA VAL A 209 -13.14 22.38 -41.28
C VAL A 209 -12.29 21.20 -40.79
N LYS A 210 -11.13 20.95 -41.41
CA LYS A 210 -10.18 19.90 -40.97
C LYS A 210 -9.58 20.17 -39.58
N LYS A 211 -9.31 21.43 -39.23
CA LYS A 211 -8.78 21.81 -37.91
C LYS A 211 -9.86 21.70 -36.85
N ILE A 212 -11.07 22.16 -37.15
CA ILE A 212 -12.25 22.04 -36.27
C ILE A 212 -12.51 20.55 -35.96
N ARG A 213 -12.49 19.69 -36.98
CA ARG A 213 -12.66 18.23 -36.82
C ARG A 213 -11.54 17.58 -35.98
N LYS A 214 -10.31 18.10 -36.03
CA LYS A 214 -9.19 17.61 -35.21
C LYS A 214 -9.34 18.04 -33.75
N LEU A 215 -9.77 19.27 -33.50
CA LEU A 215 -10.01 19.80 -32.15
C LEU A 215 -11.19 19.11 -31.46
N LEU A 216 -12.22 18.77 -32.21
CA LEU A 216 -13.44 18.12 -31.71
C LEU A 216 -13.38 16.59 -31.75
N LYS A 217 -12.21 15.99 -32.01
CA LYS A 217 -12.07 14.53 -32.12
C LYS A 217 -12.20 13.90 -30.73
N GLY A 218 -13.27 13.16 -30.50
CA GLY A 218 -13.58 12.49 -29.22
C GLY A 218 -14.48 13.31 -28.29
N ALA A 219 -14.89 14.52 -28.68
CA ALA A 219 -15.89 15.29 -27.96
C ALA A 219 -17.30 14.89 -28.41
N GLU A 220 -18.20 14.64 -27.46
CA GLU A 220 -19.61 14.42 -27.72
C GLU A 220 -20.33 15.77 -27.79
N ILE A 221 -20.82 16.14 -28.96
CA ILE A 221 -21.44 17.46 -29.20
C ILE A 221 -22.94 17.27 -29.37
N THR A 222 -23.72 17.80 -28.42
CA THR A 222 -25.19 17.86 -28.53
C THR A 222 -25.62 19.22 -29.07
N ILE A 223 -26.12 19.26 -30.32
CA ILE A 223 -26.66 20.48 -30.93
C ILE A 223 -28.18 20.49 -30.76
N LYS A 224 -28.72 21.47 -30.02
CA LYS A 224 -30.17 21.71 -29.93
C LYS A 224 -30.54 22.90 -30.83
N ILE A 225 -31.32 22.65 -31.88
CA ILE A 225 -31.82 23.68 -32.79
C ILE A 225 -33.31 23.85 -32.52
N ASN A 226 -33.69 25.05 -32.08
CA ASN A 226 -35.10 25.41 -31.91
C ASN A 226 -35.55 26.19 -33.15
N PHE A 227 -36.47 25.60 -33.91
CA PHE A 227 -37.15 26.32 -34.97
C PHE A 227 -38.30 27.14 -34.39
N LYS A 228 -38.36 28.41 -34.77
CA LYS A 228 -39.51 29.26 -34.47
C LYS A 228 -40.57 29.01 -35.54
N GLU A 229 -41.76 28.56 -35.16
CA GLU A 229 -42.87 28.45 -36.09
C GLU A 229 -43.23 29.85 -36.61
N SER A 230 -43.11 30.05 -37.92
CA SER A 230 -43.59 31.26 -38.58
C SER A 230 -45.11 31.14 -38.76
N LYS A 231 -45.85 32.08 -38.18
CA LYS A 231 -47.24 32.36 -38.55
C LYS A 231 -47.34 32.98 -39.94
#